data_AF-A0A183SDY1-F1
#
_entry.id   AF-A0A183SDY1-F1
#
_cell.length_a   1.000
_cell.length_b   1.000
_cell.length_c   1.000
_cell.angle_alpha   90.00
_cell.angle_beta   90.00
_cell.angle_gamma   90.00
#
_symmetry.space_group_name_H-M   'P 1'
#
loop_
_entity.id
_entity.type
_entity.pdbx_description
1 polymer ?
#
loop_
_entity_poly.entity_id
_entity_poly.type
_entity_poly.pdbx_seq_one_letter_code
_entity_poly.pdbx_strand_id
1 'polypeptide(L)'
;MLSMDSLSNISAEFEAIDVEHNGYITRQTLQNYVDKNHMEPDMVEKWFTWFDMGNTGVITMEEVCTTLGIGMRKQYTEKVEEKRKKSGALTPVFQSIQHSAPPITLAPIPEKKPSLMDGVDILHRGQVQPGVLEECVRIVKSYPGKFEREQDMAKYLKEQLELKYKRHWQVVVASSTIGCTVGHEVDLFMHFRYGAYLFIVFRTPDLTTL
;
A
#
# COMPACT_ATOMS: atom_id res chain seq x y z
N MET A 1 -18.63 4.69 10.00
CA MET A 1 -17.51 4.57 10.96
C MET A 1 -17.31 3.08 11.18
N LEU A 2 -16.25 2.48 10.62
CA LEU A 2 -15.96 1.05 10.82
C LEU A 2 -15.29 0.92 12.20
N SER A 3 -15.85 0.10 13.09
CA SER A 3 -15.33 -0.08 14.46
C SER A 3 -14.07 -0.97 14.47
N MET A 4 -13.28 -0.94 15.55
CA MET A 4 -12.11 -1.81 15.73
C MET A 4 -12.45 -3.31 15.66
N ASP A 5 -13.67 -3.69 16.05
CA ASP A 5 -14.18 -5.07 15.93
C ASP A 5 -14.42 -5.48 14.47
N SER A 6 -14.64 -4.52 13.57
CA SER A 6 -14.83 -4.77 12.13
C SER A 6 -13.52 -5.09 11.41
N LEU A 7 -12.36 -4.65 11.90
CA LEU A 7 -11.07 -4.81 11.22
C LEU A 7 -10.44 -6.19 11.49
N SER A 8 -10.56 -6.71 12.71
CA SER A 8 -10.15 -8.09 13.04
C SER A 8 -11.02 -9.13 12.32
N ASN A 9 -12.31 -8.83 12.10
CA ASN A 9 -13.25 -9.73 11.43
C ASN A 9 -12.89 -9.99 9.96
N ILE A 10 -12.40 -8.99 9.23
CA ILE A 10 -12.12 -9.12 7.78
C ILE A 10 -11.00 -10.13 7.50
N SER A 11 -9.96 -10.18 8.33
CA SER A 11 -8.90 -11.20 8.20
C SER A 11 -9.40 -12.62 8.43
N ALA A 12 -10.34 -12.80 9.38
CA ALA A 12 -10.94 -14.10 9.66
C ALA A 12 -11.92 -14.52 8.55
N GLU A 13 -12.69 -13.55 8.03
CA GLU A 13 -13.58 -13.74 6.88
C GLU A 13 -12.78 -14.14 5.64
N PHE A 14 -11.67 -13.47 5.34
CA PHE A 14 -10.80 -13.86 4.22
C PHE A 14 -10.33 -15.30 4.35
N GLU A 15 -9.82 -15.70 5.52
CA GLU A 15 -9.37 -17.08 5.74
C GLU A 15 -10.50 -18.11 5.65
N ALA A 16 -11.74 -17.72 5.98
CA ALA A 16 -12.92 -18.56 5.78
C ALA A 16 -13.33 -18.69 4.31
N ILE A 17 -13.00 -17.71 3.47
CA ILE A 17 -13.27 -17.70 2.03
C ILE A 17 -12.16 -18.45 1.27
N ASP A 18 -10.89 -18.23 1.61
CA ASP A 18 -9.74 -18.96 1.06
C ASP A 18 -9.57 -20.34 1.72
N VAL A 19 -10.63 -21.16 1.66
CA VAL A 19 -10.68 -22.54 2.16
C VAL A 19 -9.54 -23.38 1.59
N GLU A 20 -9.18 -23.07 0.36
CA GLU A 20 -8.15 -23.74 -0.38
C GLU A 20 -6.74 -23.27 -0.03
N HIS A 21 -6.56 -22.18 0.72
CA HIS A 21 -5.26 -21.62 1.08
C HIS A 21 -4.38 -21.29 -0.13
N ASN A 22 -5.00 -20.73 -1.17
CA ASN A 22 -4.31 -20.26 -2.37
C ASN A 22 -3.53 -18.95 -2.12
N GLY A 23 -3.85 -18.24 -1.04
CA GLY A 23 -3.31 -16.91 -0.74
C GLY A 23 -4.12 -15.77 -1.35
N TYR A 24 -5.16 -16.08 -2.13
CA TYR A 24 -6.01 -15.12 -2.81
C TYR A 24 -7.45 -15.62 -2.90
N ILE A 25 -8.40 -14.70 -2.97
CA ILE A 25 -9.80 -14.96 -3.25
C ILE A 25 -10.20 -14.29 -4.56
N THR A 26 -11.09 -14.95 -5.30
CA THR A 26 -11.67 -14.39 -6.53
C THR A 26 -13.03 -13.76 -6.21
N ARG A 27 -13.54 -12.97 -7.16
CA ARG A 27 -14.90 -12.42 -7.08
C ARG A 27 -15.96 -13.51 -6.91
N GLN A 28 -15.78 -14.65 -7.59
CA GLN A 28 -16.71 -15.78 -7.48
C GLN A 28 -16.67 -16.44 -6.10
N THR A 29 -15.48 -16.66 -5.52
CA THR A 29 -15.37 -17.28 -4.19
C THR A 29 -15.94 -16.37 -3.10
N LEU A 30 -15.76 -15.06 -3.25
CA LEU A 30 -16.36 -14.08 -2.34
C LEU A 30 -17.89 -14.01 -2.50
N GLN A 31 -18.41 -13.99 -3.74
CA GLN A 31 -19.85 -14.02 -4.00
C GLN A 31 -20.51 -15.27 -3.40
N ASN A 32 -19.90 -16.45 -3.61
CA ASN A 32 -20.39 -17.70 -3.04
C ASN A 32 -20.46 -17.65 -1.51
N TYR A 33 -19.48 -17.00 -0.86
CA TYR A 33 -19.48 -16.80 0.59
C TYR A 33 -20.58 -15.85 1.04
N VAL A 34 -20.76 -14.71 0.36
CA VAL A 34 -21.82 -13.73 0.65
C VAL A 34 -23.20 -14.38 0.53
N ASP A 35 -23.45 -15.12 -0.55
CA ASP A 35 -24.72 -15.81 -0.80
C ASP A 35 -25.00 -16.88 0.26
N LYS A 36 -23.99 -17.69 0.58
CA LYS A 36 -24.09 -18.78 1.56
C LYS A 36 -24.36 -18.28 2.97
N ASN A 37 -23.80 -17.13 3.34
CA ASN A 37 -23.96 -16.56 4.67
C ASN A 37 -25.10 -15.51 4.73
N HIS A 38 -25.88 -15.35 3.65
CA HIS A 38 -26.96 -14.36 3.54
C HIS A 38 -26.52 -12.93 3.86
N MET A 39 -25.31 -12.56 3.42
CA MET A 39 -24.76 -11.23 3.58
C MET A 39 -25.23 -10.30 2.45
N GLU A 40 -25.02 -8.99 2.59
CA GLU A 40 -25.45 -8.04 1.56
C GLU A 40 -24.64 -8.21 0.26
N PRO A 41 -25.29 -8.28 -0.93
CA PRO A 41 -24.62 -8.43 -2.22
C PRO A 41 -23.56 -7.36 -2.51
N ASP A 42 -23.79 -6.13 -2.06
CA ASP A 42 -22.87 -5.00 -2.21
C ASP A 42 -21.53 -5.21 -1.49
N MET A 43 -21.43 -6.19 -0.59
CA MET A 43 -20.19 -6.56 0.08
C MET A 43 -19.10 -6.95 -0.91
N VAL A 44 -19.45 -7.62 -2.01
CA VAL A 44 -18.48 -8.04 -3.03
C VAL A 44 -17.84 -6.80 -3.67
N GLU A 45 -18.63 -5.82 -4.09
CA GLU A 45 -18.09 -4.58 -4.66
C GLU A 45 -17.26 -3.78 -3.65
N LYS A 46 -17.69 -3.71 -2.39
CA LYS A 46 -16.95 -3.01 -1.33
C LYS A 46 -15.58 -3.64 -1.09
N TRP A 47 -15.51 -4.98 -1.05
CA TRP A 47 -14.24 -5.69 -0.88
C TRP A 47 -13.29 -5.46 -2.05
N PHE A 48 -13.77 -5.54 -3.29
CA PHE A 48 -12.94 -5.27 -4.47
C PHE A 48 -12.52 -3.79 -4.54
N THR A 49 -13.39 -2.87 -4.14
CA THR A 49 -13.07 -1.43 -4.07
C THR A 49 -11.97 -1.13 -3.04
N TRP A 50 -11.94 -1.86 -1.93
CA TRP A 50 -10.99 -1.60 -0.84
C TRP A 50 -9.70 -2.41 -0.91
N PHE A 51 -9.75 -3.64 -1.42
CA PHE A 51 -8.64 -4.57 -1.32
C PHE A 51 -8.01 -4.97 -2.67
N ASP A 52 -8.71 -4.85 -3.81
CA ASP A 52 -8.12 -5.13 -5.13
C ASP A 52 -7.41 -3.89 -5.67
N MET A 53 -6.29 -3.52 -5.03
CA MET A 53 -5.56 -2.27 -5.33
C MET A 53 -5.00 -2.24 -6.77
N GLY A 54 -4.79 -3.40 -7.38
CA GLY A 54 -4.32 -3.53 -8.76
C GLY A 54 -5.42 -3.70 -9.80
N ASN A 55 -6.70 -3.70 -9.39
CA ASN A 55 -7.86 -4.04 -10.24
C ASN A 55 -7.62 -5.34 -11.04
N THR A 56 -6.98 -6.30 -10.36
CA THR A 56 -6.51 -7.58 -10.88
C THR A 56 -7.64 -8.59 -11.04
N GLY A 57 -8.79 -8.35 -10.39
CA GLY A 57 -9.91 -9.28 -10.34
C GLY A 57 -9.76 -10.36 -9.26
N VAL A 58 -8.69 -10.29 -8.46
CA VAL A 58 -8.49 -11.11 -7.25
C VAL A 58 -8.09 -10.23 -6.08
N ILE A 59 -8.32 -10.71 -4.86
CA ILE A 59 -7.87 -10.05 -3.63
C ILE A 59 -6.90 -10.99 -2.94
N THR A 60 -5.67 -10.55 -2.71
CA THR A 60 -4.64 -11.31 -1.99
C THR A 60 -4.68 -11.03 -0.49
N MET A 61 -4.22 -11.98 0.33
CA MET A 61 -4.10 -11.74 1.78
C MET A 61 -3.09 -10.62 2.05
N GLU A 62 -2.04 -10.50 1.23
CA GLU A 62 -1.09 -9.41 1.27
C GLU A 62 -1.79 -8.05 1.18
N GLU A 63 -2.70 -7.88 0.22
CA GLU A 63 -3.48 -6.64 0.06
C GLU A 63 -4.41 -6.37 1.23
N VAL A 64 -5.06 -7.40 1.77
CA VAL A 64 -5.94 -7.28 2.95
C VAL A 64 -5.15 -6.87 4.18
N CYS A 65 -4.06 -7.57 4.50
CA CYS A 65 -3.17 -7.23 5.62
C CYS A 65 -2.60 -5.81 5.46
N THR A 66 -2.21 -5.45 4.25
CA THR A 66 -1.68 -4.12 3.91
C THR A 66 -2.73 -3.03 4.11
N THR A 67 -3.98 -3.27 3.71
CA THR A 67 -5.07 -2.30 3.80
C THR A 67 -5.56 -2.13 5.24
N LEU A 68 -5.60 -3.22 6.00
CA LEU A 68 -6.03 -3.21 7.40
C LEU A 68 -4.90 -2.82 8.38
N GLY A 69 -3.65 -2.77 7.93
CA GLY A 69 -2.49 -2.47 8.78
C GLY A 69 -2.22 -3.56 9.83
N ILE A 70 -2.56 -4.82 9.52
CA ILE A 70 -2.38 -5.98 10.40
C ILE A 70 -1.39 -6.96 9.81
N GLY A 71 -0.64 -7.65 10.66
CA GLY A 71 0.25 -8.73 10.23
C GLY A 71 -0.52 -10.00 9.87
N MET A 72 -0.01 -10.77 8.89
CA MET A 72 -0.53 -12.10 8.61
C MET A 72 -0.36 -13.03 9.81
N ARG A 73 -1.37 -13.87 10.06
CA ARG A 73 -1.29 -14.90 11.09
C ARG A 73 -0.38 -16.04 10.65
N LYS A 74 0.57 -16.41 11.50
CA LYS A 74 1.55 -17.49 11.22
C LYS A 74 0.90 -18.78 10.72
N GLN A 75 -0.17 -19.21 11.38
CA GLN A 75 -0.89 -20.44 11.03
C GLN A 75 -1.47 -20.42 9.61
N TYR A 76 -1.89 -19.26 9.11
CA TYR A 76 -2.37 -19.11 7.75
C TYR A 76 -1.21 -19.09 6.75
N THR A 77 -0.16 -18.33 7.05
CA THR A 77 1.06 -18.25 6.21
C THR A 77 1.66 -19.65 5.96
N GLU A 78 1.78 -20.46 7.02
CA GLU A 78 2.30 -21.82 6.93
C GLU A 78 1.47 -22.70 5.97
N LYS A 79 0.13 -22.63 6.04
CA LYS A 79 -0.77 -23.40 5.17
C LYS A 79 -0.66 -23.01 3.70
N VAL A 80 -0.57 -21.71 3.41
CA VAL A 80 -0.39 -21.20 2.04
C VAL A 80 0.97 -21.63 1.48
N GLU A 81 2.04 -21.54 2.28
CA GLU A 81 3.37 -22.00 1.87
C GLU A 81 3.43 -23.51 1.61
N GLU A 82 2.80 -24.32 2.46
CA GLU A 82 2.68 -25.76 2.24
C GLU A 82 1.97 -26.08 0.93
N LYS A 83 0.87 -25.37 0.62
CA LYS A 83 0.16 -25.57 -0.65
C LYS A 83 1.00 -25.16 -1.84
N ARG A 84 1.74 -24.05 -1.77
CA ARG A 84 2.67 -23.61 -2.82
C ARG A 84 3.76 -24.64 -3.09
N LYS A 85 4.34 -25.22 -2.02
CA LYS A 85 5.35 -26.31 -2.13
C LYS A 85 4.77 -27.57 -2.80
N LYS A 86 3.50 -27.91 -2.53
CA LYS A 86 2.83 -29.08 -3.11
C LYS A 86 2.36 -28.87 -4.56
N SER A 87 2.02 -27.64 -4.95
CA SER A 87 1.47 -27.32 -6.27
C SER A 87 2.52 -26.91 -7.30
N GLY A 88 3.75 -26.57 -6.88
CA GLY A 88 4.83 -26.15 -7.79
C GLY A 88 4.54 -24.85 -8.56
N ALA A 89 3.47 -24.12 -8.19
CA ALA A 89 2.98 -22.96 -8.93
C ALA A 89 3.71 -21.68 -8.53
N LEU A 90 4.25 -20.98 -9.54
CA LEU A 90 4.64 -19.58 -9.44
C LEU A 90 3.38 -18.73 -9.20
N THR A 91 3.51 -17.68 -8.40
CA THR A 91 2.47 -16.68 -8.14
C THR A 91 1.79 -16.25 -9.45
N PRO A 92 0.45 -16.17 -9.52
CA PRO A 92 -0.19 -15.67 -10.71
C PRO A 92 0.17 -14.19 -10.88
N VAL A 93 1.00 -13.91 -11.88
CA VAL A 93 1.22 -12.56 -12.39
C VAL A 93 -0.07 -12.19 -13.12
N PHE A 94 -1.01 -11.57 -12.42
CA PHE A 94 -2.20 -11.00 -13.07
C PHE A 94 -1.76 -9.75 -13.84
N GLN A 95 -1.46 -9.96 -15.12
CA GLN A 95 -1.19 -8.90 -16.09
C GLN A 95 -2.43 -8.02 -16.23
N SER A 96 -2.25 -6.71 -16.07
CA SER A 96 -3.27 -5.73 -16.39
C SER A 96 -3.63 -5.80 -17.88
N ILE A 97 -4.88 -6.15 -18.17
CA ILE A 97 -5.45 -6.13 -19.52
C ILE A 97 -5.72 -4.66 -19.90
N GLN A 98 -4.99 -4.12 -20.87
CA GLN A 98 -5.43 -2.97 -21.65
C GLN A 98 -5.91 -3.44 -23.04
N HIS A 99 -7.03 -2.85 -23.46
CA HIS A 99 -7.92 -3.27 -24.54
C HIS A 99 -7.28 -3.31 -25.95
N SER A 100 -7.61 -4.39 -26.67
CA SER A 100 -7.74 -4.58 -28.14
C SER A 100 -7.07 -3.59 -29.12
N ALA A 101 -6.06 -4.06 -29.86
CA ALA A 101 -5.74 -3.67 -31.24
C ALA A 101 -5.00 -4.81 -31.99
N PRO A 102 -5.06 -4.90 -33.35
CA PRO A 102 -4.65 -6.07 -34.14
C PRO A 102 -3.12 -6.27 -34.22
N PRO A 103 -2.63 -7.43 -34.70
CA PRO A 103 -1.22 -7.81 -34.57
C PRO A 103 -0.35 -6.99 -35.53
N ILE A 104 0.56 -6.19 -34.99
CA ILE A 104 1.59 -5.51 -35.77
C ILE A 104 2.97 -5.79 -35.15
N THR A 105 3.78 -6.49 -35.95
CA THR A 105 5.24 -6.70 -35.92
C THR A 105 6.04 -6.14 -34.74
N LEU A 106 6.73 -7.06 -34.05
CA LEU A 106 7.70 -6.84 -32.96
C LEU A 106 8.83 -5.88 -33.38
N ALA A 107 8.69 -4.59 -33.04
CA ALA A 107 9.85 -3.74 -32.78
C ALA A 107 10.33 -3.99 -31.33
N PRO A 108 11.63 -3.84 -31.03
CA PRO A 108 12.12 -3.92 -29.65
C PRO A 108 11.32 -2.95 -28.77
N ILE A 109 10.64 -3.48 -27.75
CA ILE A 109 9.87 -2.72 -26.78
C ILE A 109 10.83 -1.68 -26.16
N PRO A 110 10.52 -0.38 -26.20
CA PRO A 110 11.28 0.60 -25.44
C PRO A 110 11.14 0.22 -23.97
N GLU A 111 12.26 -0.12 -23.31
CA GLU A 111 12.28 -0.36 -21.88
C GLU A 111 11.57 0.80 -21.18
N LYS A 112 10.41 0.52 -20.57
CA LYS A 112 9.65 1.50 -19.80
C LYS A 112 10.58 2.03 -18.72
N LYS A 113 11.11 3.25 -18.91
CA LYS A 113 11.95 3.89 -17.89
C LYS A 113 11.14 3.91 -16.59
N PRO A 114 11.67 3.35 -15.49
CA PRO A 114 10.95 3.30 -14.23
C PRO A 114 10.59 4.74 -13.82
N SER A 115 9.31 4.95 -13.56
CA SER A 115 8.82 6.26 -13.11
C SER A 115 9.23 6.44 -11.64
N LEU A 116 9.54 7.67 -11.25
CA LEU A 116 9.93 7.97 -9.87
C LEU A 116 8.85 7.56 -8.86
N MET A 117 7.59 7.56 -9.27
CA MET A 117 6.44 7.26 -8.40
C MET A 117 6.06 5.78 -8.40
N ASP A 118 6.76 4.92 -9.15
CA ASP A 118 6.47 3.48 -9.18
C ASP A 118 6.56 2.87 -7.77
N GLY A 119 5.49 2.24 -7.30
CA GLY A 119 5.40 1.63 -5.96
C GLY A 119 5.18 2.61 -4.81
N VAL A 120 4.81 3.87 -5.10
CA VAL A 120 4.44 4.86 -4.08
C VAL A 120 2.92 5.05 -4.08
N ASP A 121 2.30 4.84 -2.92
CA ASP A 121 0.88 5.12 -2.74
C ASP A 121 0.69 6.44 -2.00
N ILE A 122 0.04 7.41 -2.63
CA ILE A 122 -0.22 8.71 -2.02
C ILE A 122 -1.50 8.61 -1.18
N LEU A 123 -1.36 8.85 0.12
CA LEU A 123 -2.45 8.73 1.10
C LEU A 123 -3.05 10.09 1.47
N HIS A 124 -2.33 11.18 1.22
CA HIS A 124 -2.82 12.53 1.41
C HIS A 124 -3.79 12.94 0.29
N ARG A 125 -4.96 13.48 0.65
CA ARG A 125 -5.99 13.95 -0.30
C ARG A 125 -5.93 15.46 -0.60
N GLY A 126 -5.14 16.22 0.14
CA GLY A 126 -5.00 17.66 -0.03
C GLY A 126 -3.97 18.04 -1.09
N GLN A 127 -3.85 19.34 -1.33
CA GLN A 127 -2.80 19.89 -2.19
C GLN A 127 -1.44 19.77 -1.50
N VAL A 128 -0.42 19.50 -2.30
CA VAL A 128 0.97 19.44 -1.86
C VAL A 128 1.77 20.35 -2.75
N GLN A 129 2.75 21.05 -2.17
CA GLN A 129 3.65 21.90 -2.93
C GLN A 129 4.32 21.08 -4.05
N PRO A 130 4.22 21.52 -5.32
CA PRO A 130 4.77 20.78 -6.45
C PRO A 130 6.27 20.50 -6.29
N GLY A 131 6.70 19.28 -6.57
CA GLY A 131 8.10 18.88 -6.54
C GLY A 131 8.61 18.41 -5.18
N VAL A 132 7.96 18.79 -4.07
CA VAL A 132 8.42 18.41 -2.72
C VAL A 132 8.12 16.94 -2.44
N LEU A 133 6.94 16.45 -2.84
CA LEU A 133 6.56 15.04 -2.70
C LEU A 133 7.53 14.15 -3.50
N GLU A 134 7.81 14.52 -4.74
CA GLU A 134 8.74 13.82 -5.62
C GLU A 134 10.15 13.82 -5.03
N GLU A 135 10.56 14.89 -4.35
CA GLU A 135 11.82 14.94 -3.62
C GLU A 135 11.83 13.95 -2.45
N CYS A 136 10.78 13.93 -1.63
CA CYS A 136 10.65 12.98 -0.52
C CYS A 136 10.77 11.54 -1.01
N VAL A 137 10.01 11.20 -2.06
CA VAL A 137 10.06 9.88 -2.70
C VAL A 137 11.47 9.56 -3.20
N ARG A 138 12.14 10.52 -3.84
CA ARG A 138 13.50 10.33 -4.34
C ARG A 138 14.49 10.04 -3.22
N ILE A 139 14.45 10.82 -2.14
CA ILE A 139 15.33 10.67 -0.97
C ILE A 139 15.12 9.29 -0.33
N VAL A 140 13.86 8.87 -0.14
CA VAL A 140 13.52 7.56 0.41
C VAL A 140 14.03 6.43 -0.49
N LYS A 141 13.85 6.54 -1.81
CA LYS A 141 14.33 5.54 -2.78
C LYS A 141 15.85 5.49 -2.88
N SER A 142 16.55 6.61 -2.67
CA SER A 142 18.00 6.68 -2.70
C SER A 142 18.68 6.31 -1.38
N TYR A 143 17.92 5.94 -0.35
CA TYR A 143 18.49 5.62 0.95
C TYR A 143 19.50 4.46 0.84
N PRO A 144 20.76 4.67 1.28
CA PRO A 144 21.78 3.64 1.13
C PRO A 144 21.56 2.53 2.15
N GLY A 145 21.02 1.40 1.67
CA GLY A 145 20.88 0.17 2.46
C GLY A 145 19.51 -0.01 3.13
N LYS A 146 19.46 -0.91 4.13
CA LYS A 146 18.30 -1.09 5.01
C LYS A 146 18.56 -0.33 6.30
N PHE A 147 17.58 0.44 6.76
CA PHE A 147 17.62 1.03 8.11
C PHE A 147 17.17 -0.03 9.13
N GLU A 148 17.85 -0.10 10.27
CA GLU A 148 17.49 -1.02 11.35
C GLU A 148 16.28 -0.53 12.14
N ARG A 149 16.16 0.80 12.31
CA ARG A 149 15.07 1.45 13.04
C ARG A 149 14.41 2.51 12.16
N GLU A 150 13.09 2.60 12.23
CA GLU A 150 12.28 3.59 11.50
C GLU A 150 12.77 5.03 11.74
N GLN A 151 13.26 5.30 12.95
CA GLN A 151 13.86 6.58 13.34
C GLN A 151 15.07 6.97 12.47
N ASP A 152 15.87 6.01 12.00
CA ASP A 152 17.08 6.28 11.23
C ASP A 152 16.72 6.84 9.83
N MET A 153 15.70 6.25 9.21
CA MET A 153 15.12 6.78 7.96
C MET A 153 14.44 8.13 8.19
N ALA A 154 13.67 8.27 9.28
CA ALA A 154 12.99 9.53 9.60
C ALA A 154 13.98 10.69 9.76
N LYS A 155 15.07 10.43 10.50
CA LYS A 155 16.15 11.39 10.72
C LYS A 155 16.84 11.77 9.41
N TYR A 156 17.20 10.78 8.59
CA TYR A 156 17.85 11.03 7.30
C TYR A 156 16.99 11.88 6.37
N LEU A 157 15.72 11.51 6.20
CA LEU A 157 14.80 12.26 5.36
C LEU A 157 14.61 13.70 5.84
N LYS A 158 14.47 13.90 7.17
CA LYS A 158 14.41 15.22 7.78
C LYS A 158 15.65 16.05 7.46
N GLU A 159 16.85 15.50 7.66
CA GLU A 159 18.11 16.20 7.40
C GLU A 159 18.24 16.61 5.92
N GLN A 160 17.89 15.73 4.98
CA GLN A 160 17.90 16.06 3.54
C GLN A 160 16.91 17.16 3.17
N LEU A 161 15.71 17.15 3.76
CA LEU A 161 14.71 18.20 3.53
C LEU A 161 15.14 19.54 4.15
N GLU A 162 15.75 19.55 5.34
CA GLU A 162 16.25 20.77 5.98
C GLU A 162 17.49 21.36 5.29
N LEU A 163 18.27 20.53 4.56
CA LEU A 163 19.37 21.01 3.72
C LEU A 163 18.89 21.69 2.44
N LYS A 164 17.82 21.16 1.82
CA LYS A 164 17.33 21.65 0.53
C LYS A 164 16.29 22.76 0.66
N TYR A 165 15.48 22.70 1.71
CA TYR A 165 14.40 23.62 1.99
C TYR A 165 14.68 24.38 3.30
N LYS A 166 13.64 24.96 3.91
CA LYS A 166 13.75 25.62 5.22
C LYS A 166 13.79 24.61 6.37
N ARG A 167 14.14 25.08 7.57
CA ARG A 167 14.19 24.28 8.81
C ARG A 167 12.79 23.90 9.32
N HIS A 168 12.74 23.01 10.32
CA HIS A 168 11.55 22.58 11.06
C HIS A 168 10.67 21.55 10.35
N TRP A 169 11.31 20.63 9.62
CA TRP A 169 10.63 19.45 9.09
C TRP A 169 10.40 18.41 10.18
N GLN A 170 9.22 17.82 10.21
CA GLN A 170 8.88 16.69 11.06
C GLN A 170 8.62 15.49 10.15
N VAL A 171 9.23 14.36 10.52
CA VAL A 171 9.15 13.13 9.74
C VAL A 171 8.79 12.00 10.68
N VAL A 172 7.76 11.26 10.33
CA VAL A 172 7.37 10.01 10.98
C VAL A 172 7.44 8.90 9.94
N VAL A 173 8.12 7.82 10.30
CA VAL A 173 8.19 6.59 9.53
C VAL A 173 7.60 5.49 10.40
N ALA A 174 6.70 4.69 9.85
CA ALA A 174 6.06 3.60 10.57
C ALA A 174 5.81 2.41 9.64
N SER A 175 6.06 1.21 10.13
CA SER A 175 5.69 -0.06 9.47
C SER A 175 4.22 -0.43 9.66
N SER A 176 3.53 0.27 10.55
CA SER A 176 2.10 0.11 10.85
C SER A 176 1.33 1.40 10.61
N THR A 177 0.03 1.27 10.37
CA THR A 177 -0.86 2.42 10.15
C THR A 177 -0.94 3.29 11.38
N ILE A 178 -0.64 4.57 11.21
CA ILE A 178 -0.72 5.59 12.26
C ILE A 178 -1.62 6.73 11.80
N GLY A 179 -2.52 7.17 12.68
CA GLY A 179 -3.32 8.38 12.49
C GLY A 179 -2.63 9.57 13.14
N CYS A 180 -2.67 10.74 12.50
CA CYS A 180 -2.21 11.97 13.11
C CYS A 180 -3.11 13.16 12.75
N THR A 181 -3.16 14.14 13.63
CA THR A 181 -3.69 15.48 13.35
C THR A 181 -2.67 16.47 13.89
N VAL A 182 -2.12 17.31 13.01
CA VAL A 182 -0.98 18.17 13.31
C VAL A 182 -1.17 19.55 12.70
N GLY A 183 -0.59 20.56 13.34
CA GLY A 183 -0.45 21.88 12.72
C GLY A 183 0.76 21.88 11.78
N HIS A 184 0.56 22.35 10.55
CA HIS A 184 1.61 22.40 9.52
C HIS A 184 1.44 23.63 8.64
N GLU A 185 2.51 24.04 7.95
CA GLU A 185 2.45 25.05 6.90
C GLU A 185 1.56 24.56 5.74
N VAL A 186 0.88 25.49 5.06
CA VAL A 186 -0.02 25.20 3.94
C VAL A 186 0.74 24.46 2.83
N ASP A 187 0.10 23.45 2.25
CA ASP A 187 0.62 22.58 1.17
C ASP A 187 1.93 21.83 1.49
N LEU A 188 2.37 21.84 2.75
CA LEU A 188 3.61 21.19 3.21
C LEU A 188 3.31 20.03 4.17
N PHE A 189 2.26 19.27 3.86
CA PHE A 189 1.94 18.01 4.50
C PHE A 189 1.85 16.90 3.45
N MET A 190 2.61 15.84 3.65
CA MET A 190 2.68 14.69 2.77
C MET A 190 2.46 13.43 3.58
N HIS A 191 1.60 12.57 3.06
CA HIS A 191 1.36 11.24 3.61
C HIS A 191 1.39 10.26 2.43
N PHE A 192 2.38 9.38 2.42
CA PHE A 192 2.55 8.38 1.36
C PHE A 192 3.12 7.08 1.92
N ARG A 193 2.91 5.99 1.20
CA ARG A 193 3.47 4.67 1.47
C ARG A 193 4.52 4.35 0.41
N TYR A 194 5.61 3.73 0.84
CA TYR A 194 6.60 3.14 -0.06
C TYR A 194 7.14 1.84 0.56
N GLY A 195 6.96 0.73 -0.15
CA GLY A 195 7.23 -0.60 0.41
C GLY A 195 6.36 -0.88 1.64
N ALA A 196 6.97 -1.40 2.71
CA ALA A 196 6.28 -1.72 3.96
C ALA A 196 6.14 -0.54 4.93
N TYR A 197 6.48 0.69 4.51
CA TYR A 197 6.55 1.85 5.40
C TYR A 197 5.64 2.98 4.95
N LEU A 198 5.02 3.61 5.94
CA LEU A 198 4.28 4.85 5.86
C LEU A 198 5.19 6.00 6.22
N PHE A 199 5.07 7.09 5.46
CA PHE A 199 5.82 8.32 5.64
C PHE A 199 4.83 9.46 5.83
N ILE A 200 4.90 10.10 7.00
CA ILE A 200 4.22 11.35 7.28
C ILE A 200 5.29 12.41 7.39
N VAL A 201 5.29 13.36 6.47
CA VAL A 201 6.30 14.40 6.34
C VAL A 201 5.59 15.74 6.30
N PHE A 202 5.88 16.61 7.25
CA PHE A 202 5.29 17.94 7.27
C PHE A 202 6.23 18.98 7.84
N ARG A 203 6.02 20.25 7.48
CA ARG A 203 6.79 21.36 8.04
C ARG A 203 5.95 22.16 9.02
N THR A 204 6.49 22.43 10.20
CA THR A 204 5.83 23.29 11.18
C THR A 204 6.15 24.76 10.88
N PRO A 205 5.19 25.69 11.06
CA PRO A 205 5.45 27.12 10.89
C PRO A 205 6.59 27.59 11.81
N ASP A 206 7.47 28.41 11.28
CA ASP A 206 8.49 29.08 12.09
C ASP A 206 7.85 30.25 12.83
N LEU A 207 7.73 30.12 14.15
CA LEU A 207 7.16 31.14 15.03
C LEU A 207 7.96 32.45 15.05
N THR A 208 9.19 32.46 14.53
CA THR A 208 9.99 33.70 14.39
C THR A 208 9.63 34.51 13.15
N THR A 209 8.75 33.99 12.29
CA THR A 209 8.30 34.64 11.04
C THR A 209 6.82 35.05 11.05
N LEU A 210 6.13 34.87 12.18
CA LEU A 210 4.79 35.38 12.47
C LEU A 210 4.87 36.74 13.16
#